data_AF-A0A2N1F310-F1
#
_entry.id   AF-A0A2N1F310-F1
#
_cell.length_a   1.000
_cell.length_b   1.000
_cell.length_c   1.000
_cell.angle_alpha   90.00
_cell.angle_beta   90.00
_cell.angle_gamma   90.00
#
_symmetry.space_group_name_H-M   'P 1'
#
loop_
_entity.id
_entity.type
_entity.pdbx_description
1 polymer ?
#
loop_
_entity_poly.entity_id
_entity_poly.type
_entity_poly.pdbx_seq_one_letter_code
_entity_poly.pdbx_strand_id
1 'polypeptide(L)'
;MRVIKNLSSGEKVYLDFRFLSSFDELNIGEHWEIYVLKIKRGEFEQSFVNSYFGRVQLDSEDLTPSLKSVDIYQRGAVHEFGHMLGLDDEYITSSKHIDDLNSIMNSGEVTRIRHDSSCLKWLNEVLNVKK
;
A
#
# COMPACT_ATOMS: atom_id res chain seq x y z
N MET A 1 1.58 17.47 2.26
CA MET A 1 0.17 17.10 2.03
C MET A 1 -0.13 17.16 0.55
N ARG A 2 -0.65 16.09 -0.04
CA ARG A 2 -1.00 16.01 -1.46
C ARG A 2 -2.50 16.26 -1.65
N VAL A 3 -2.87 17.09 -2.63
CA VAL A 3 -4.27 17.31 -3.03
C VAL A 3 -4.76 16.07 -3.80
N ILE A 4 -5.87 15.49 -3.38
CA ILE A 4 -6.49 14.34 -4.05
C ILE A 4 -7.73 14.73 -4.87
N LYS A 5 -8.40 15.83 -4.51
CA LYS A 5 -9.58 16.31 -5.24
C LYS A 5 -9.80 17.81 -5.04
N ASN A 6 -10.22 18.49 -6.11
CA ASN A 6 -10.81 19.83 -6.04
C ASN A 6 -12.34 19.70 -6.08
N LEU A 7 -13.04 20.34 -5.16
CA LEU A 7 -14.50 20.37 -5.13
C LEU A 7 -15.02 21.49 -6.03
N SER A 8 -16.28 21.39 -6.46
CA SER A 8 -16.94 22.42 -7.26
C SER A 8 -17.06 23.76 -6.53
N SER A 9 -17.01 23.76 -5.20
CA SER A 9 -16.94 24.95 -4.34
C SER A 9 -15.58 25.67 -4.41
N GLY A 10 -14.55 25.09 -5.04
CA GLY A 10 -13.18 25.60 -5.05
C GLY A 10 -12.32 25.11 -3.88
N GLU A 11 -12.90 24.37 -2.94
CA GLU A 11 -12.18 23.76 -1.82
C GLU A 11 -11.29 22.60 -2.27
N LYS A 12 -10.18 22.39 -1.56
CA LYS A 12 -9.21 21.34 -1.84
C LYS A 12 -9.28 20.26 -0.76
N VAL A 13 -9.36 19.01 -1.19
CA VAL A 13 -9.27 17.84 -0.31
C VAL A 13 -7.86 17.28 -0.35
N TYR A 14 -7.28 17.05 0.82
CA TYR A 14 -5.93 16.53 1.00
C TYR A 14 -5.98 15.15 1.65
N LEU A 15 -4.99 14.31 1.34
CA LEU A 15 -4.79 13.04 2.01
C LEU A 15 -3.80 13.23 3.17
N ASP A 16 -4.20 12.77 4.35
CA ASP A 16 -3.42 12.72 5.59
C ASP A 16 -3.51 11.29 6.14
N PHE A 17 -2.36 10.65 6.36
CA PHE A 17 -2.29 9.31 6.95
C PHE A 17 -1.81 9.42 8.39
N ARG A 18 -2.58 8.82 9.30
CA ARG A 18 -2.23 8.73 10.73
C ARG A 18 -2.19 7.27 11.12
N PHE A 19 -1.05 6.86 11.65
CA PHE A 19 -0.83 5.50 12.11
C PHE A 19 -0.94 5.48 13.62
N LEU A 20 -1.79 4.58 14.12
CA LEU A 20 -1.86 4.22 15.52
C LEU A 20 -1.41 2.77 15.60
N SER A 21 -0.40 2.49 16.43
CA SER A 21 0.18 1.17 16.57
C SER A 21 0.14 0.78 18.04
N SER A 22 -0.45 -0.39 18.32
CA SER A 22 -0.41 -1.09 19.60
C SER A 22 0.50 -2.31 19.47
N PHE A 23 1.07 -2.73 20.59
CA PHE A 23 1.79 -4.00 20.71
C PHE A 23 1.12 -4.81 21.81
N ASP A 24 0.98 -6.12 21.61
CA ASP A 24 0.52 -7.07 22.62
C ASP A 24 -0.92 -6.87 23.18
N GLU A 25 -1.77 -6.10 22.49
CA GLU A 25 -3.16 -5.85 22.89
C GLU A 25 -4.15 -6.24 21.78
N LEU A 26 -5.13 -7.09 22.10
CA LEU A 26 -6.29 -7.34 21.23
C LEU A 26 -7.24 -6.14 21.31
N ASN A 27 -7.08 -5.18 20.40
CA ASN A 27 -7.98 -4.04 20.30
C ASN A 27 -9.08 -4.28 19.25
N ILE A 28 -10.35 -4.16 19.66
CA ILE A 28 -11.56 -4.40 18.83
C ILE A 28 -11.81 -3.27 17.80
N GLY A 29 -10.75 -2.60 17.35
CA GLY A 29 -10.81 -1.49 16.38
C GLY A 29 -9.56 -1.39 15.51
N GLU A 30 -8.68 -2.40 15.54
CA GLU A 30 -7.51 -2.44 14.67
C GLU A 30 -7.94 -2.71 13.21
N HIS A 31 -7.35 -1.94 12.28
CA HIS A 31 -7.60 -2.14 10.85
C HIS A 31 -6.71 -3.24 10.26
N TRP A 32 -5.50 -3.39 10.79
CA TRP A 32 -4.51 -4.31 10.29
C TRP A 32 -3.69 -4.92 11.42
N GLU A 33 -3.58 -6.24 11.42
CA GLU A 33 -2.68 -7.02 12.26
C GLU A 33 -1.41 -7.37 11.46
N ILE A 34 -0.23 -6.98 11.97
CA ILE A 34 1.06 -7.12 11.29
C ILE A 34 1.87 -8.23 11.97
N TYR A 35 2.16 -9.30 11.23
CA TYR A 35 3.08 -10.35 11.65
C TYR A 35 4.43 -10.16 10.97
N VAL A 36 5.51 -10.15 11.73
CA VAL A 36 6.87 -10.04 11.19
C VAL A 36 7.67 -11.28 11.56
N LEU A 37 8.02 -12.09 10.56
CA LEU A 37 8.89 -13.24 10.75
C LEU A 37 10.35 -12.78 10.80
N LYS A 38 11.04 -13.10 11.89
CA LYS A 38 12.49 -12.89 11.96
C LYS A 38 13.22 -13.98 11.16
N ILE A 39 13.96 -13.57 10.14
CA ILE A 39 14.80 -14.44 9.30
C ILE A 39 16.27 -14.07 9.43
N LYS A 40 17.20 -14.85 8.83
CA LYS A 40 18.61 -14.44 8.81
C LYS A 40 18.78 -13.31 7.80
N ARG A 41 19.76 -12.44 8.05
CA ARG A 41 20.11 -11.34 7.15
C ARG A 41 20.43 -11.85 5.75
N GLY A 42 19.83 -11.25 4.73
CA GLY A 42 19.98 -11.65 3.33
C GLY A 42 19.23 -12.93 2.92
N GLU A 43 18.49 -13.56 3.82
CA GLU A 43 17.46 -14.53 3.44
C GLU A 43 16.20 -13.80 2.94
N PHE A 44 15.24 -14.57 2.42
CA PHE A 44 13.97 -14.06 1.91
C PHE A 44 12.85 -15.02 2.30
N GLU A 45 11.77 -14.50 2.87
CA GLU A 45 10.50 -15.20 3.01
C GLU A 45 9.42 -14.38 2.30
N GLN A 46 8.50 -15.03 1.58
CA GLN A 46 7.50 -14.30 0.81
C GLN A 46 6.50 -13.59 1.73
N SER A 47 6.50 -12.26 1.67
CA SER A 47 5.51 -11.40 2.30
C SER A 47 4.19 -11.36 1.52
N PHE A 48 3.08 -11.12 2.22
CA PHE A 48 1.77 -11.00 1.60
C PHE A 48 0.74 -10.29 2.48
N VAL A 49 -0.27 -9.71 1.85
CA VAL A 49 -1.45 -9.11 2.48
C VAL A 49 -2.68 -10.00 2.30
N ASN A 50 -3.39 -10.25 3.40
CA ASN A 50 -4.73 -10.82 3.41
C ASN A 50 -5.75 -9.77 3.84
N SER A 51 -6.35 -9.10 2.86
CA SER A 51 -7.33 -8.03 3.08
C SER A 51 -8.66 -8.50 3.67
N TYR A 52 -9.03 -9.76 3.48
CA TYR A 52 -10.27 -10.30 4.08
C TYR A 52 -10.17 -10.38 5.61
N PHE A 53 -9.00 -10.75 6.14
CA PHE A 53 -8.76 -10.82 7.58
C PHE A 53 -8.09 -9.57 8.17
N GLY A 54 -7.76 -8.57 7.35
CA GLY A 54 -7.00 -7.41 7.80
C GLY A 54 -5.64 -7.81 8.35
N ARG A 55 -4.92 -8.71 7.67
CA ARG A 55 -3.61 -9.23 8.11
C ARG A 55 -2.54 -9.01 7.07
N VAL A 56 -1.34 -8.69 7.52
CA VAL A 56 -0.14 -8.68 6.68
C VAL A 56 0.93 -9.54 7.32
N GLN A 57 1.59 -10.34 6.51
CA GLN A 57 2.77 -11.11 6.90
C GLN A 57 3.98 -10.53 6.17
N LEU A 58 4.97 -10.13 6.96
CA LEU A 58 6.23 -9.55 6.52
C LEU A 58 7.40 -10.39 7.05
N ASP A 59 8.59 -10.16 6.51
CA ASP A 59 9.83 -10.65 7.06
C ASP A 59 10.72 -9.50 7.61
N SER A 60 11.76 -9.85 8.37
CA SER A 60 12.66 -8.85 8.97
C SER A 60 13.60 -8.14 7.99
N GLU A 61 13.68 -8.57 6.73
CA GLU A 61 14.46 -7.95 5.66
C GLU A 61 13.60 -7.12 4.71
N ASP A 62 12.27 -7.05 4.89
CA ASP A 62 11.36 -6.32 4.00
C ASP A 62 11.60 -4.80 3.90
N LEU A 63 12.32 -4.21 4.85
CA LEU A 63 12.78 -2.82 4.80
C LEU A 63 14.14 -2.65 4.10
N THR A 64 14.82 -3.76 3.80
CA THR A 64 16.03 -3.78 2.98
C THR A 64 15.65 -3.76 1.50
N PRO A 65 16.15 -2.80 0.70
CA PRO A 65 15.89 -2.81 -0.74
C PRO A 65 16.41 -4.09 -1.41
N SER A 66 15.53 -4.76 -2.16
CA SER A 66 15.86 -5.95 -2.95
C SER A 66 15.77 -5.63 -4.44
N LEU A 67 16.66 -6.20 -5.24
CA LEU A 67 16.63 -6.03 -6.70
C LEU A 67 15.43 -6.80 -7.26
N LYS A 68 14.53 -6.10 -7.98
CA LYS A 68 13.32 -6.69 -8.60
C LYS A 68 13.39 -6.70 -10.12
N SER A 69 14.06 -5.71 -10.71
CA SER A 69 14.33 -5.62 -12.15
C SER A 69 15.68 -4.92 -12.38
N VAL A 70 16.12 -4.78 -13.64
CA VAL A 70 17.44 -4.21 -13.98
C VAL A 70 17.59 -2.82 -13.35
N ASP A 71 18.48 -2.71 -12.38
CA ASP A 71 18.75 -1.49 -11.59
C ASP A 71 17.52 -0.90 -10.87
N ILE A 72 16.47 -1.70 -10.65
CA ILE A 72 15.25 -1.30 -9.94
C ILE A 72 15.15 -2.10 -8.64
N TYR A 73 15.07 -1.36 -7.54
CA TYR A 73 14.99 -1.91 -6.20
C TYR A 73 13.67 -1.53 -5.53
N GLN A 74 13.23 -2.41 -4.64
CA GLN A 74 12.01 -2.22 -3.87
C GLN A 74 12.12 -2.87 -2.49
N ARG A 75 11.53 -2.21 -1.50
CA ARG A 75 11.27 -2.74 -0.16
C ARG A 75 9.90 -3.42 -0.14
N GLY A 76 9.86 -4.69 0.25
CA GLY A 76 8.64 -5.48 0.30
C GLY A 76 7.57 -4.82 1.16
N ALA A 77 7.93 -4.30 2.34
CA ALA A 77 6.98 -3.63 3.24
C ALA A 77 6.27 -2.43 2.59
N VAL A 78 6.92 -1.70 1.66
CA VAL A 78 6.31 -0.54 0.99
C VAL A 78 5.33 -1.00 -0.08
N HIS A 79 5.64 -2.10 -0.78
CA HIS A 79 4.75 -2.73 -1.76
C HIS A 79 3.51 -3.33 -1.08
N GLU A 80 3.71 -4.11 -0.01
CA GLU A 80 2.61 -4.68 0.79
C GLU A 80 1.72 -3.59 1.39
N PHE A 81 2.28 -2.45 1.80
CA PHE A 81 1.46 -1.32 2.24
C PHE A 81 0.51 -0.81 1.14
N GLY A 82 0.90 -0.90 -0.14
CA GLY A 82 0.01 -0.64 -1.26
C GLY A 82 -1.18 -1.59 -1.31
N HIS A 83 -0.96 -2.89 -1.10
CA HIS A 83 -2.03 -3.87 -0.99
C HIS A 83 -2.93 -3.64 0.22
N MET A 84 -2.39 -3.17 1.35
CA MET A 84 -3.19 -2.77 2.51
C MET A 84 -4.13 -1.59 2.20
N LEU A 85 -3.81 -0.77 1.21
CA LEU A 85 -4.67 0.29 0.69
C LEU A 85 -5.62 -0.20 -0.44
N GLY A 86 -5.61 -1.49 -0.76
CA GLY A 86 -6.46 -2.11 -1.77
C GLY A 86 -5.97 -1.90 -3.21
N LEU A 87 -4.66 -1.71 -3.40
CA LEU A 87 -4.05 -1.65 -4.73
C LEU A 87 -3.68 -3.06 -5.20
N ASP A 88 -3.93 -3.34 -6.48
CA ASP A 88 -3.56 -4.61 -7.10
C ASP A 88 -2.14 -4.57 -7.66
N ASP A 89 -1.55 -5.75 -7.85
CA ASP A 89 -0.28 -5.92 -8.55
C ASP A 89 -0.35 -5.45 -10.00
N GLU A 90 0.70 -4.75 -10.41
CA GLU A 90 0.84 -4.23 -11.76
C GLU A 90 1.82 -5.04 -12.63
N TYR A 91 2.59 -5.97 -12.05
CA TYR A 91 3.53 -6.83 -12.80
C TYR A 91 2.87 -8.04 -13.46
N ILE A 92 1.57 -8.29 -13.21
CA ILE A 92 0.80 -9.37 -13.83
C ILE A 92 0.48 -9.07 -15.30
N THR A 93 0.37 -10.11 -16.14
CA THR A 93 0.15 -9.98 -17.60
C THR A 93 -1.18 -9.32 -17.99
N SER A 94 -2.17 -9.35 -17.10
CA SER A 94 -3.47 -8.69 -17.29
C SER A 94 -3.43 -7.19 -16.95
N SER A 95 -2.38 -6.71 -16.30
CA SER A 95 -2.23 -5.31 -15.92
C SER A 95 -1.96 -4.44 -17.14
N LYS A 96 -2.67 -3.31 -17.24
CA LYS A 96 -2.41 -2.26 -18.24
C LYS A 96 -1.12 -1.48 -17.95
N HIS A 97 -0.47 -1.76 -16.82
CA HIS A 97 0.69 -1.03 -16.30
C HIS A 97 1.92 -1.93 -16.13
N ILE A 98 1.94 -3.10 -16.78
CA ILE A 98 3.03 -4.07 -16.70
C ILE A 98 4.40 -3.48 -17.07
N ASP A 99 4.43 -2.54 -18.01
CA ASP A 99 5.66 -1.90 -18.47
C ASP A 99 6.14 -0.74 -17.57
N ASP A 100 5.33 -0.28 -16.60
CA ASP A 100 5.74 0.76 -15.65
C ASP A 100 6.52 0.14 -14.48
N LEU A 101 7.72 -0.37 -14.78
CA LEU A 101 8.58 -1.07 -13.82
C LEU A 101 8.96 -0.22 -12.60
N ASN A 102 8.94 1.11 -12.74
CA ASN A 102 9.24 2.02 -11.63
C ASN A 102 8.09 2.13 -10.62
N SER A 103 6.89 1.68 -10.97
CA SER A 103 5.71 1.75 -10.10
C SER A 103 5.91 0.97 -8.80
N ILE A 104 5.39 1.51 -7.70
CA ILE A 104 5.36 0.82 -6.39
C ILE A 104 4.57 -0.48 -6.42
N MET A 105 3.53 -0.57 -7.24
CA MET A 105 2.75 -1.82 -7.40
C MET A 105 3.34 -2.75 -8.47
N ASN A 106 4.50 -2.40 -9.02
CA ASN A 106 5.28 -3.26 -9.90
C ASN A 106 6.62 -3.55 -9.20
N SER A 107 7.75 -3.27 -9.84
CA SER A 107 9.08 -3.63 -9.35
C SER A 107 9.79 -2.52 -8.59
N GLY A 108 9.27 -1.28 -8.60
CA GLY A 108 9.96 -0.10 -8.09
C GLY A 108 9.32 0.48 -6.83
N GLU A 109 9.58 1.75 -6.55
CA GLU A 109 9.04 2.46 -5.38
C GLU A 109 8.33 3.77 -5.71
N VAL A 110 8.01 4.03 -6.99
CA VAL A 110 7.37 5.28 -7.40
C VAL A 110 5.86 5.17 -7.30
N THR A 111 5.26 5.98 -6.42
CA THR A 111 3.81 6.18 -6.39
C THR A 111 3.31 6.96 -7.62
N ARG A 112 2.13 6.63 -8.11
CA ARG A 112 1.50 7.20 -9.30
C ARG A 112 0.12 7.72 -8.94
N ILE A 113 -0.42 8.67 -9.73
CA ILE A 113 -1.75 9.24 -9.47
C ILE A 113 -2.85 8.16 -9.46
N ARG A 114 -2.70 7.11 -10.28
CA ARG A 114 -3.64 5.98 -10.33
C ARG A 114 -3.75 5.19 -9.02
N HIS A 115 -2.73 5.26 -8.16
CA HIS A 115 -2.73 4.62 -6.84
C HIS A 115 -3.67 5.32 -5.84
N ASP A 116 -4.32 6.40 -6.25
CA ASP A 116 -5.31 7.11 -5.43
C ASP A 116 -6.70 6.49 -5.55
N SER A 117 -6.87 5.48 -6.39
CA SER A 117 -8.15 4.88 -6.75
C SER A 117 -8.99 4.51 -5.53
N SER A 118 -8.42 3.80 -4.55
CA SER A 118 -9.09 3.38 -3.32
C SER A 118 -9.52 4.58 -2.47
N CYS A 119 -8.62 5.54 -2.24
CA CYS A 119 -8.91 6.75 -1.47
C CYS A 119 -9.99 7.61 -2.15
N LEU A 120 -9.94 7.74 -3.47
CA LEU A 120 -10.91 8.50 -4.26
C LEU A 120 -12.28 7.82 -4.27
N LYS A 121 -12.32 6.48 -4.36
CA LYS A 121 -13.57 5.71 -4.26
C LYS A 121 -14.25 5.98 -2.91
N TRP A 122 -13.53 5.76 -1.81
CA TRP A 122 -14.03 6.05 -0.46
C TRP A 122 -14.49 7.50 -0.29
N LEU A 123 -13.68 8.47 -0.75
CA LEU A 123 -14.03 9.89 -0.68
C LEU A 123 -15.33 10.19 -1.42
N ASN A 124 -15.51 9.63 -2.62
CA ASN A 124 -16.71 9.84 -3.41
C ASN A 124 -17.96 9.23 -2.75
N GLU A 125 -17.83 8.05 -2.13
CA GLU A 125 -18.90 7.42 -1.36
C GLU A 125 -19.31 8.30 -0.17
N VAL A 126 -18.35 8.80 0.62
CA VAL A 126 -18.60 9.69 1.75
C VAL A 126 -19.27 10.99 1.33
N LEU A 127 -18.82 11.60 0.22
CA LEU A 127 -19.40 12.85 -0.28
C LEU A 127 -20.83 12.66 -0.82
N ASN A 128 -21.16 11.48 -1.35
CA ASN A 128 -22.50 11.18 -1.83
C ASN A 128 -23.49 10.92 -0.69
N VAL A 129 -23.05 10.31 0.42
CA VAL A 129 -23.88 10.11 1.62
C VAL A 129 -24.26 11.43 2.31
N LYS A 130 -23.50 12.50 2.08
CA LYS A 130 -23.74 13.82 2.67
C LYS A 130 -24.65 14.73 1.82
N LYS A 131 -25.25 14.22 0.74
CA LYS A 131 -26.28 14.92 -0.04
C LYS A 131 -27.66 14.42 0.34
#